data_AF-A0A2E5UE50-F1
#
_entry.id   AF-A0A2E5UE50-F1
#
_cell.length_a   1.000
_cell.length_b   1.000
_cell.length_c   1.000
_cell.angle_alpha   90.00
_cell.angle_beta   90.00
_cell.angle_gamma   90.00
#
_symmetry.space_group_name_H-M   'P 1'
#
loop_
_entity.id
_entity.type
_entity.pdbx_description
1 polymer ?
#
loop_
_entity_poly.entity_id
_entity_poly.type
_entity_poly.pdbx_seq_one_letter_code
_entity_poly.pdbx_strand_id
1 'polypeptide(L)'
;MKKRFMLTAAGAAATGFAGAANAELVNITHYADRWLGENDWQIYDSNGDMVAACDGGSYSGTFESFSYTNNSATSHWGTVFIGIDLAAGSYNVQMQDTYGDGWAWGSFVGGLMVSGAVESSVYQSLSSAAGPSSSGSATSFNFTVVPAPGALALLGLAGIAGTRRRK
;
A
#
# COMPACT_ATOMS: atom_id res chain seq x y z
N MET A 1 -36.19 44.56 -8.20
CA MET A 1 -34.88 44.80 -7.57
C MET A 1 -33.97 43.61 -7.90
N LYS A 2 -32.89 43.79 -8.66
CA LYS A 2 -31.95 42.71 -9.01
C LYS A 2 -30.90 42.59 -7.89
N LYS A 3 -30.96 41.51 -7.09
CA LYS A 3 -29.91 41.18 -6.11
C LYS A 3 -28.77 40.47 -6.83
N ARG A 4 -27.61 41.11 -6.95
CA ARG A 4 -26.38 40.48 -7.44
C ARG A 4 -25.66 39.89 -6.23
N PHE A 5 -25.63 38.55 -6.14
CA PHE A 5 -24.78 37.86 -5.18
C PHE A 5 -23.31 38.11 -5.57
N MET A 6 -22.60 38.88 -4.73
CA MET A 6 -21.16 39.01 -4.81
C MET A 6 -20.54 37.79 -4.11
N LEU A 7 -19.95 36.89 -4.90
CA LEU A 7 -19.07 35.85 -4.40
C LEU A 7 -17.73 36.53 -4.06
N THR A 8 -17.55 36.94 -2.81
CA THR A 8 -16.31 37.59 -2.35
C THR A 8 -15.16 36.59 -2.49
N ALA A 9 -14.05 37.03 -3.09
CA ALA A 9 -12.86 36.22 -3.38
C ALA A 9 -12.22 35.51 -2.15
N ALA A 10 -12.65 35.82 -0.92
CA ALA A 10 -12.33 35.03 0.26
C ALA A 10 -12.90 33.60 0.23
N GLY A 11 -14.00 33.36 -0.50
CA GLY A 11 -14.57 32.03 -0.70
C GLY A 11 -13.81 31.16 -1.71
N ALA A 12 -13.03 31.78 -2.60
CA ALA A 12 -12.21 31.08 -3.59
C ALA A 12 -10.81 30.70 -3.06
N ALA A 13 -10.37 31.29 -1.95
CA ALA A 13 -9.08 30.98 -1.33
C ALA A 13 -9.14 29.81 -0.33
N ALA A 14 -10.33 29.44 0.16
CA ALA A 14 -10.51 28.30 1.07
C ALA A 14 -10.59 26.95 0.34
N THR A 15 -10.88 26.96 -0.97
CA THR A 15 -10.91 25.77 -1.83
C THR A 15 -9.51 25.33 -2.28
N GLY A 16 -8.46 26.12 -2.04
CA GLY A 16 -7.09 25.81 -2.47
C GLY A 16 -6.23 25.03 -1.47
N PHE A 17 -6.70 24.83 -0.23
CA PHE A 17 -6.00 24.05 0.80
C PHE A 17 -6.68 22.72 1.12
N ALA A 18 -7.69 22.33 0.33
CA ALA A 18 -8.22 20.98 0.37
C ALA A 18 -7.18 20.03 -0.23
N GLY A 19 -6.27 19.58 0.64
CA GLY A 19 -5.46 18.38 0.55
C GLY A 19 -4.93 18.04 -0.83
N ALA A 20 -3.72 18.50 -1.16
CA ALA A 20 -2.85 17.60 -1.89
C ALA A 20 -2.74 16.34 -1.02
N ALA A 21 -3.27 15.22 -1.50
CA ALA A 21 -2.93 13.93 -0.95
C ALA A 21 -1.42 13.80 -1.13
N ASN A 22 -0.64 14.13 -0.10
CA ASN A 22 0.79 13.90 -0.15
C ASN A 22 0.93 12.39 -0.28
N ALA A 23 1.57 11.95 -1.34
CA ALA A 23 1.93 10.56 -1.47
C ALA A 23 3.00 10.29 -0.41
N GLU A 24 2.81 9.20 0.32
CA GLU A 24 3.67 8.78 1.41
C GLU A 24 4.35 7.48 1.01
N LEU A 25 5.63 7.36 1.36
CA LEU A 25 6.43 6.20 1.00
C LEU A 25 6.00 4.97 1.81
N VAL A 26 5.44 4.00 1.12
CA VAL A 26 5.09 2.67 1.62
C VAL A 26 6.09 1.66 1.09
N ASN A 27 6.62 0.83 1.99
CA ASN A 27 7.57 -0.22 1.65
C ASN A 27 6.87 -1.57 1.63
N ILE A 28 6.94 -2.24 0.49
CA ILE A 28 6.47 -3.61 0.28
C ILE A 28 7.69 -4.54 0.21
N THR A 29 7.72 -5.55 1.06
CA THR A 29 8.71 -6.63 0.99
C THR A 29 8.02 -7.93 0.61
N HIS A 30 8.34 -8.46 -0.57
CA HIS A 30 7.87 -9.74 -1.06
C HIS A 30 8.92 -10.82 -0.78
N TYR A 31 8.56 -11.75 0.09
CA TYR A 31 9.33 -12.94 0.41
C TYR A 31 8.83 -14.08 -0.48
N ALA A 32 9.46 -14.28 -1.63
CA ALA A 32 9.06 -15.30 -2.58
C ALA A 32 9.71 -16.64 -2.23
N ASP A 33 8.92 -17.70 -2.30
CA ASP A 33 9.38 -19.08 -2.08
C ASP A 33 10.25 -19.57 -3.27
N ARG A 34 10.45 -20.89 -3.44
CA ARG A 34 11.21 -21.43 -4.59
C ARG A 34 10.59 -21.02 -5.93
N TRP A 35 9.27 -20.96 -6.01
CA TRP A 35 8.52 -20.88 -7.27
C TRP A 35 7.87 -19.52 -7.42
N LEU A 36 8.68 -18.48 -7.62
CA LEU A 36 8.20 -17.10 -7.85
C LEU A 36 7.06 -17.01 -8.89
N GLY A 37 7.05 -17.88 -9.90
CA GLY A 37 6.00 -17.97 -10.91
C GLY A 37 4.59 -18.29 -10.40
N GLU A 38 4.42 -18.72 -9.15
CA GLU A 38 3.13 -18.94 -8.51
C GLU A 38 2.68 -17.79 -7.60
N ASN A 39 3.59 -16.84 -7.32
CA ASN A 39 3.37 -15.81 -6.31
C ASN A 39 2.68 -14.60 -6.92
N ASP A 40 1.39 -14.43 -6.60
CA ASP A 40 0.56 -13.36 -7.14
C ASP A 40 0.05 -12.46 -6.03
N TRP A 41 0.26 -11.15 -6.13
CA TRP A 41 -0.39 -10.20 -5.22
C TRP A 41 -0.82 -8.93 -5.93
N GLN A 42 -1.88 -8.32 -5.45
CA GLN A 42 -2.41 -7.07 -5.96
C GLN A 42 -2.79 -6.15 -4.80
N ILE A 43 -2.46 -4.87 -4.91
CA ILE A 43 -2.84 -3.82 -3.96
C ILE A 43 -3.90 -2.97 -4.63
N TYR A 44 -5.05 -2.84 -3.96
CA TYR A 44 -6.18 -2.02 -4.37
C TYR A 44 -6.38 -0.87 -3.41
N ASP A 45 -6.72 0.31 -3.95
CA ASP A 45 -7.17 1.44 -3.15
C ASP A 45 -8.65 1.30 -2.75
N SER A 46 -9.17 2.27 -2.01
CA SER A 46 -10.57 2.29 -1.57
C SER A 46 -11.59 2.46 -2.71
N ASN A 47 -11.16 2.90 -3.90
CA ASN A 47 -12.01 3.03 -5.08
C ASN A 47 -12.06 1.72 -5.89
N GLY A 48 -11.21 0.75 -5.55
CA GLY A 48 -11.06 -0.52 -6.27
C GLY A 48 -10.03 -0.46 -7.40
N ASP A 49 -9.25 0.62 -7.49
CA ASP A 49 -8.19 0.77 -8.48
C ASP A 49 -6.93 0.02 -8.02
N MET A 50 -6.34 -0.77 -8.92
CA MET A 50 -5.10 -1.49 -8.63
C MET A 50 -3.91 -0.53 -8.74
N VAL A 51 -3.16 -0.36 -7.64
CA VAL A 51 -2.02 0.57 -7.56
C VAL A 51 -0.67 -0.12 -7.76
N ALA A 52 -0.59 -1.42 -7.44
CA ALA A 52 0.59 -2.24 -7.66
C ALA A 52 0.25 -3.73 -7.65
N ALA A 53 1.05 -4.55 -8.33
CA ALA A 53 0.88 -5.99 -8.36
C ALA A 53 2.17 -6.75 -8.66
N CYS A 54 2.14 -8.05 -8.34
CA CYS A 54 3.00 -9.10 -8.86
C CYS A 54 2.11 -10.17 -9.49
N ASP A 55 2.44 -10.59 -10.71
CA ASP A 55 1.79 -11.69 -11.45
C ASP A 55 2.88 -12.63 -11.95
N GLY A 56 3.00 -13.80 -11.33
CA GLY A 56 4.00 -14.82 -11.64
C GLY A 56 5.44 -14.30 -11.64
N GLY A 57 5.78 -13.40 -10.70
CA GLY A 57 7.09 -12.75 -10.61
C GLY A 57 7.28 -11.50 -11.48
N SER A 58 6.25 -11.10 -12.23
CA SER A 58 6.25 -9.84 -12.98
C SER A 58 5.62 -8.72 -12.14
N TYR A 59 6.41 -7.70 -11.82
CA TYR A 59 5.97 -6.59 -10.97
C TYR A 59 5.46 -5.42 -11.82
N SER A 60 4.32 -4.84 -11.42
CA SER A 60 3.71 -3.68 -12.09
C SER A 60 3.19 -2.67 -11.06
N GLY A 61 3.23 -1.37 -11.41
CA GLY A 61 2.83 -0.28 -10.53
C GLY A 61 3.74 0.95 -10.71
N THR A 62 3.41 2.03 -10.00
CA THR A 62 4.25 3.22 -9.93
C THR A 62 5.22 3.08 -8.76
N PHE A 63 6.43 2.60 -9.05
CA PHE A 63 7.44 2.34 -8.02
C PHE A 63 8.43 3.50 -7.90
N GLU A 64 8.64 3.97 -6.68
CA GLU A 64 9.72 4.90 -6.33
C GLU A 64 11.06 4.18 -6.21
N SER A 65 11.04 2.91 -5.78
CA SER A 65 12.25 2.08 -5.74
C SER A 65 11.91 0.60 -5.92
N PHE A 66 12.87 -0.14 -6.49
CA PHE A 66 12.77 -1.58 -6.68
C PHE A 66 14.15 -2.20 -6.51
N SER A 67 14.26 -3.21 -5.65
CA SER A 67 15.50 -3.98 -5.49
C SER A 67 15.21 -5.43 -5.13
N TYR A 68 16.19 -6.29 -5.37
CA TYR A 68 16.07 -7.74 -5.17
C TYR A 68 17.36 -8.31 -4.59
N THR A 69 17.20 -9.20 -3.61
CA THR A 69 18.28 -10.01 -3.05
C THR A 69 17.99 -11.47 -3.30
N ASN A 70 18.88 -12.14 -4.04
CA ASN A 70 18.83 -13.58 -4.24
C ASN A 70 19.20 -14.32 -2.95
N ASN A 71 18.51 -15.43 -2.66
CA ASN A 71 18.86 -16.29 -1.53
C ASN A 71 19.53 -17.58 -2.03
N SER A 72 20.64 -17.97 -1.41
CA SER A 72 21.36 -19.21 -1.72
C SER A 72 20.65 -20.47 -1.22
N ALA A 73 19.62 -20.34 -0.38
CA ALA A 73 18.84 -21.46 0.10
C ALA A 73 18.05 -22.12 -1.03
N THR A 74 18.00 -23.45 -1.02
CA THR A 74 17.24 -24.18 -2.04
C THR A 74 15.74 -23.89 -1.96
N SER A 75 15.22 -23.43 -0.83
CA SER A 75 13.79 -23.21 -0.60
C SER A 75 13.27 -21.79 -0.77
N HIS A 76 14.15 -20.81 -0.99
CA HIS A 76 13.79 -19.39 -1.03
C HIS A 76 14.40 -18.81 -2.30
N TRP A 77 13.58 -18.33 -3.24
CA TRP A 77 14.09 -17.72 -4.48
C TRP A 77 14.77 -16.38 -4.19
N GLY A 78 14.14 -15.56 -3.35
CA GLY A 78 14.74 -14.36 -2.80
C GLY A 78 13.71 -13.36 -2.32
N THR A 79 14.20 -12.19 -1.94
CA THR A 79 13.40 -11.13 -1.34
C THR A 79 13.41 -9.91 -2.25
N VAL A 80 12.22 -9.41 -2.59
CA VAL A 80 12.03 -8.19 -3.38
C VAL A 80 11.56 -7.07 -2.48
N PHE A 81 12.18 -5.91 -2.61
CA PHE A 81 11.86 -4.70 -1.87
C PHE A 81 11.36 -3.64 -2.85
N ILE A 82 10.19 -3.08 -2.56
CA ILE A 82 9.49 -2.14 -3.43
C ILE A 82 9.09 -0.94 -2.59
N GLY A 83 9.46 0.26 -3.03
CA GLY A 83 8.94 1.51 -2.49
C GLY A 83 7.85 2.06 -3.41
N ILE A 84 6.70 2.42 -2.84
CA ILE A 84 5.53 2.90 -3.56
C ILE A 84 5.03 4.17 -2.87
N ASP A 85 4.76 5.19 -3.65
CA ASP A 85 4.14 6.43 -3.18
C ASP A 85 2.62 6.29 -3.20
N LEU A 86 2.03 6.19 -2.00
CA LEU A 86 0.59 5.99 -1.83
C LEU A 86 -0.03 7.19 -1.10
N ALA A 87 -1.19 7.64 -1.57
CA ALA A 87 -1.97 8.63 -0.86
C ALA A 87 -2.41 8.09 0.52
N ALA A 88 -2.61 8.99 1.48
CA ALA A 88 -3.25 8.62 2.75
C ALA A 88 -4.63 8.00 2.49
N GLY A 89 -4.89 6.84 3.08
CA GLY A 89 -6.10 6.06 2.81
C GLY A 89 -5.99 4.60 3.19
N SER A 90 -7.07 3.85 3.00
CA SER A 90 -7.11 2.41 3.24
C SER A 90 -6.91 1.65 1.94
N TYR A 91 -6.14 0.57 2.04
CA TYR A 91 -5.77 -0.29 0.93
C TYR A 91 -6.03 -1.75 1.30
N ASN A 92 -6.39 -2.54 0.29
CA ASN A 92 -6.55 -3.98 0.39
C ASN A 92 -5.45 -4.67 -0.42
N VAL A 93 -4.79 -5.65 0.18
CA VAL A 93 -3.87 -6.55 -0.51
C VAL A 93 -4.57 -7.87 -0.71
N GLN A 94 -4.58 -8.35 -1.94
CA GLN A 94 -5.00 -9.69 -2.31
C GLN A 94 -3.75 -10.49 -2.66
N MET A 95 -3.67 -11.72 -2.16
CA MET A 95 -2.57 -12.64 -2.41
C MET A 95 -3.15 -13.95 -2.91
N GLN A 96 -2.54 -14.51 -3.95
CA GLN A 96 -2.94 -15.75 -4.59
C GLN A 96 -1.71 -16.62 -4.82
N ASP A 97 -1.94 -17.91 -4.78
CA ASP A 97 -0.98 -18.95 -5.09
C ASP A 97 -1.62 -19.89 -6.11
N THR A 98 -1.03 -19.95 -7.30
CA THR A 98 -1.54 -20.76 -8.41
C THR A 98 -1.43 -22.27 -8.15
N TYR A 99 -0.49 -22.73 -7.30
CA TYR A 99 -0.24 -24.16 -7.06
C TYR A 99 -1.04 -24.72 -5.89
N GLY A 100 -1.46 -23.87 -4.95
CA GLY A 100 -2.38 -24.21 -3.87
C GLY A 100 -1.71 -24.83 -2.63
N ASP A 101 -0.38 -24.88 -2.58
CA ASP A 101 0.44 -25.27 -1.45
C ASP A 101 0.87 -24.09 -0.55
N GLY A 102 0.38 -22.90 -0.87
CA GLY A 102 0.83 -21.63 -0.33
C GLY A 102 2.17 -21.23 -0.94
N TRP A 103 2.67 -20.05 -0.60
CA TRP A 103 4.02 -19.65 -0.98
C TRP A 103 5.04 -20.33 -0.08
N ALA A 104 5.07 -21.66 -0.08
CA ALA A 104 5.82 -22.44 0.89
C ALA A 104 6.52 -23.61 0.22
N TRP A 105 7.86 -23.61 0.32
CA TRP A 105 8.68 -24.71 -0.17
C TRP A 105 9.67 -25.16 0.90
N GLY A 106 9.71 -26.46 1.18
CA GLY A 106 10.56 -27.02 2.23
C GLY A 106 10.26 -26.40 3.61
N SER A 107 11.24 -25.75 4.23
CA SER A 107 11.07 -25.08 5.53
C SER A 107 10.79 -23.58 5.42
N PHE A 108 10.73 -23.03 4.21
CA PHE A 108 10.48 -21.61 3.98
C PHE A 108 9.00 -21.36 3.75
N VAL A 109 8.47 -20.31 4.35
CA VAL A 109 7.12 -19.80 4.12
C VAL A 109 7.24 -18.33 3.75
N GLY A 110 6.88 -18.02 2.52
CA GLY A 110 6.85 -16.70 1.94
C GLY A 110 5.66 -15.87 2.40
N GLY A 111 5.63 -14.63 1.93
CA GLY A 111 4.61 -13.67 2.30
C GLY A 111 4.91 -12.26 1.84
N LEU A 112 4.01 -11.36 2.22
CA LEU A 112 4.12 -9.93 1.96
C LEU A 112 4.23 -9.17 3.29
N MET A 113 5.20 -8.28 3.39
CA MET A 113 5.26 -7.28 4.45
C MET A 113 4.95 -5.90 3.89
N VAL A 114 4.09 -5.16 4.58
CA VAL A 114 3.82 -3.75 4.33
C VAL A 114 4.32 -2.93 5.52
N SER A 115 5.11 -1.90 5.25
CA SER A 115 5.72 -1.02 6.26
C SER A 115 5.96 0.39 5.70
N GLY A 116 6.66 1.26 6.42
CA GLY A 116 6.85 2.67 6.03
C GLY A 116 5.74 3.56 6.61
N ALA A 117 5.14 4.40 5.79
CA ALA A 117 4.10 5.35 6.19
C ALA A 117 2.71 4.73 6.41
N VAL A 118 2.64 3.66 7.22
CA VAL A 118 1.39 2.94 7.54
C VAL A 118 1.09 2.97 9.04
N GLU A 119 -0.19 2.85 9.42
CA GLU A 119 -0.63 2.85 10.83
C GLU A 119 0.08 1.79 11.67
N SER A 120 0.23 0.60 11.10
CA SER A 120 1.00 -0.50 11.66
C SER A 120 1.60 -1.29 10.51
N SER A 121 2.85 -1.75 10.69
CA SER A 121 3.40 -2.73 9.76
C SER A 121 2.59 -4.02 9.82
N VAL A 122 2.34 -4.62 8.65
CA VAL A 122 1.58 -5.86 8.52
C VAL A 122 2.44 -6.88 7.79
N TYR A 123 2.50 -8.09 8.32
CA TYR A 123 3.09 -9.23 7.63
C TYR A 123 2.00 -10.29 7.44
N GLN A 124 1.79 -10.71 6.20
CA GLN A 124 0.86 -11.77 5.85
C GLN A 124 1.61 -12.84 5.06
N SER A 125 1.61 -14.06 5.59
CA SER A 125 2.06 -15.25 4.86
C SER A 125 0.88 -15.92 4.17
N LEU A 126 1.16 -16.63 3.08
CA LEU A 126 0.21 -17.55 2.45
C LEU A 126 0.72 -18.98 2.64
N SER A 127 0.09 -19.73 3.56
CA SER A 127 0.44 -21.12 3.86
C SER A 127 -0.75 -22.03 3.58
N SER A 128 -0.55 -23.14 2.87
CA SER A 128 -1.58 -24.18 2.80
C SER A 128 -1.69 -24.96 4.11
N ALA A 129 -2.89 -25.43 4.42
CA ALA A 129 -3.08 -26.49 5.41
C ALA A 129 -2.69 -27.83 4.75
N ALA A 130 -1.42 -28.19 4.81
CA ALA A 130 -0.84 -29.51 4.51
C ALA A 130 -1.60 -30.38 3.48
N GLY A 131 -1.27 -30.22 2.20
CA GLY A 131 -1.61 -31.19 1.15
C GLY A 131 -1.48 -30.57 -0.24
N PRO A 132 -1.20 -31.37 -1.30
CA PRO A 132 -1.24 -30.89 -2.68
C PRO A 132 -2.70 -30.70 -3.08
N SER A 133 -3.33 -29.64 -2.59
CA SER A 133 -4.64 -29.20 -3.04
C SER A 133 -4.45 -28.40 -4.31
N SER A 134 -4.79 -29.01 -5.45
CA SER A 134 -4.78 -28.45 -6.81
C SER A 134 -5.82 -27.34 -7.04
N SER A 135 -6.06 -26.52 -6.03
CA SER A 135 -6.99 -25.40 -6.01
C SER A 135 -6.27 -24.28 -5.31
N GLY A 136 -5.96 -23.21 -6.05
CA GLY A 136 -5.11 -22.13 -5.59
C GLY A 136 -5.47 -21.61 -4.19
N SER A 137 -4.44 -21.27 -3.41
CA SER A 137 -4.60 -20.68 -2.09
C SER A 137 -4.73 -19.17 -2.24
N ALA A 138 -5.58 -18.53 -1.42
CA ALA A 138 -5.73 -17.09 -1.44
C ALA A 138 -5.91 -16.52 -0.04
N THR A 139 -5.35 -15.35 0.20
CA THR A 139 -5.60 -14.57 1.42
C THR A 139 -5.67 -13.09 1.08
N SER A 140 -6.20 -12.29 2.00
CA SER A 140 -6.20 -10.84 1.86
C SER A 140 -6.05 -10.16 3.21
N PHE A 141 -5.49 -8.97 3.21
CA PHE A 141 -5.38 -8.14 4.41
C PHE A 141 -5.47 -6.66 4.04
N ASN A 142 -5.74 -5.83 5.04
CA ASN A 142 -5.86 -4.39 4.85
C ASN A 142 -4.70 -3.67 5.56
N PHE A 143 -4.32 -2.51 5.02
CA PHE A 143 -3.47 -1.55 5.72
C PHE A 143 -3.97 -0.13 5.46
N THR A 144 -3.58 0.80 6.33
CA THR A 144 -3.93 2.21 6.21
C THR A 144 -2.65 3.04 6.13
N VAL A 145 -2.55 3.87 5.11
CA VAL A 145 -1.47 4.86 4.93
C VAL A 145 -1.79 6.09 5.77
N VAL A 146 -0.84 6.50 6.62
CA VAL A 146 -0.99 7.69 7.47
C VAL A 146 -0.29 8.87 6.83
N PRO A 147 -0.89 10.08 6.87
CA PRO A 147 -0.19 11.29 6.44
C PRO A 147 1.10 11.50 7.25
N ALA A 148 2.14 12.05 6.61
CA ALA A 148 3.36 12.44 7.28
C ALA A 148 3.04 13.33 8.50
N PRO A 149 3.74 13.16 9.64
CA PRO A 149 3.51 14.00 10.82
C PRO A 149 3.54 15.51 10.54
N GLY A 150 4.31 15.95 9.55
CA GLY A 150 4.37 17.35 9.10
C GLY A 150 3.09 17.87 8.44
N ALA A 151 2.36 17.02 7.71
CA ALA A 151 1.09 17.38 7.09
C ALA A 151 -0.01 17.63 8.15
N LEU A 152 -0.02 16.83 9.22
CA LEU A 152 -0.92 17.02 10.36
C LEU A 152 -0.60 18.32 11.13
N ALA A 153 0.69 18.61 11.32
CA ALA A 153 1.14 19.82 12.01
C ALA A 153 0.74 21.10 11.26
N LEU A 154 0.81 21.11 9.93
CA LEU A 154 0.40 22.25 9.12
C LEU A 154 -1.12 22.48 9.16
N LEU A 155 -1.92 21.41 9.16
CA LEU A 155 -3.37 21.50 9.32
C LEU A 155 -3.74 22.05 10.70
N GLY A 156 -3.08 21.58 11.76
CA GLY A 156 -3.25 22.10 13.12
C GLY A 156 -2.87 23.58 13.24
N LEU A 157 -1.77 24.00 12.60
CA LEU A 157 -1.32 25.39 12.60
C LEU A 157 -2.25 26.31 11.80
N ALA A 158 -2.80 25.84 10.67
CA ALA A 158 -3.78 26.60 9.87
C ALA A 158 -5.08 26.83 10.67
N GLY A 159 -5.56 25.84 11.42
CA GLY A 159 -6.72 25.99 12.31
C GLY A 159 -6.49 26.99 13.45
N ILE A 160 -5.27 27.03 14.01
CA ILE A 160 -4.87 27.97 15.06
C ILE A 160 -4.66 29.39 14.50
N ALA A 161 -4.14 29.54 13.27
CA ALA A 161 -3.98 30.83 12.63
C ALA A 161 -5.34 31.51 12.30
N GLY A 162 -6.38 30.73 12.01
CA GLY A 162 -7.73 31.22 11.72
C GLY A 162 -8.50 31.76 12.94
N THR A 163 -8.18 31.32 14.15
CA THR A 163 -8.92 31.69 15.38
C THR A 163 -8.46 33.01 16.02
N ARG A 164 -7.30 33.56 15.61
CA ARG A 164 -6.75 34.81 16.19
C ARG A 164 -7.33 36.12 15.64
N ARG A 165 -8.33 36.08 14.74
CA ARG A 165 -8.89 37.27 14.09
C ARG A 165 -10.34 37.61 14.47
N ARG A 166 -10.73 37.31 15.71
CA ARG A 166 -11.96 37.87 16.33
C ARG A 166 -11.61 38.58 17.64
N LYS A 167 -11.27 39.87 17.53
CA LYS A 167 -11.46 40.88 18.57
C LYS A 167 -12.10 42.08 17.91
#